data_AF-A0A3M6CVV8-F1
#
_entry.id   AF-A0A3M6CVV8-F1
#
_cell.length_a   1.000
_cell.length_b   1.000
_cell.length_c   1.000
_cell.angle_alpha   90.00
_cell.angle_beta   90.00
_cell.angle_gamma   90.00
#
_symmetry.space_group_name_H-M   'P 1'
#
loop_
_entity.id
_entity.type
_entity.pdbx_description
1 polymer ?
#
loop_
_entity_poly.entity_id
_entity_poly.type
_entity_poly.pdbx_seq_one_letter_code
_entity_poly.pdbx_strand_id
1 'polypeptide(L)'
;MRFFLIFQGKDQIRAVYGEEAANGIMKAIHNEIVFAPGDIELAKEYSKRLGDTTVRVHNQSLNKQKHAIGAQGQTDSYSEQPRPLLLPQEVNELPFDKQLIFVQGNRQTEPMKILARKIIYFEEEVFKARQKMTPPPLPVGDATKIDALTVPVRTIEAKVAVADAKPMQAEQRQRWNPKEKAANAVPDQPDAAQPVEVEPDPEPVQADDTSEPM
;
A
#
# COMPACT_ATOMS: atom_id res chain seq x y z
N MET A 1 -3.28 14.09 14.69
CA MET A 1 -2.16 13.16 15.01
C MET A 1 -1.11 13.25 13.92
N ARG A 2 0.16 12.94 14.21
CA ARG A 2 1.25 12.90 13.22
C ARG A 2 1.93 11.54 13.34
N PHE A 3 2.03 10.82 12.22
CA PHE A 3 2.66 9.51 12.18
C PHE A 3 4.00 9.61 11.43
N PHE A 4 4.97 8.82 11.88
CA PHE A 4 6.25 8.66 11.21
C PHE A 4 6.46 7.16 11.00
N LEU A 5 6.41 6.74 9.74
CA LEU A 5 6.51 5.34 9.34
C LEU A 5 7.88 5.11 8.72
N ILE A 6 8.56 4.04 9.15
CA ILE A 6 9.88 3.65 8.66
C ILE A 6 9.77 2.21 8.19
N PHE A 7 10.18 1.95 6.95
CA PHE A 7 10.20 0.63 6.34
C PHE A 7 11.37 0.57 5.35
N GLN A 8 11.83 -0.64 5.04
CA GLN A 8 12.99 -0.84 4.16
C GLN A 8 12.61 -0.79 2.67
N GLY A 9 11.40 -1.25 2.34
CA GLY A 9 10.89 -1.28 0.97
C GLY A 9 9.37 -1.33 0.93
N LYS A 10 8.79 -0.86 -0.18
CA LYS A 10 7.32 -0.86 -0.38
C LYS A 10 6.73 -2.27 -0.35
N ASP A 11 7.51 -3.27 -0.78
CA ASP A 11 7.09 -4.66 -0.84
C ASP A 11 6.85 -5.27 0.54
N GLN A 12 7.54 -4.78 1.58
CA GLN A 12 7.29 -5.21 2.96
C GLN A 12 5.88 -4.82 3.41
N ILE A 13 5.43 -3.61 3.06
CA ILE A 13 4.07 -3.15 3.40
C ILE A 13 3.04 -3.91 2.56
N ARG A 14 3.31 -4.11 1.27
CA ARG A 14 2.43 -4.89 0.37
C ARG A 14 2.27 -6.32 0.83
N ALA A 15 3.32 -6.96 1.36
CA ALA A 15 3.26 -8.31 1.89
C ALA A 15 2.38 -8.43 3.15
N VAL A 16 2.38 -7.40 4.01
CA VAL A 16 1.61 -7.43 5.27
C VAL A 16 0.15 -7.04 5.07
N TYR A 17 -0.11 -5.99 4.28
CA TYR A 17 -1.44 -5.41 4.13
C TYR A 17 -2.16 -5.79 2.83
N GLY A 18 -1.48 -6.47 1.91
CA GLY A 18 -1.94 -6.62 0.53
C GLY A 18 -1.69 -5.35 -0.28
N GLU A 19 -1.68 -5.49 -1.61
CA GLU A 19 -1.28 -4.42 -2.51
C GLU A 19 -2.20 -3.19 -2.45
N GLU A 20 -3.52 -3.40 -2.43
CA GLU A 20 -4.50 -2.31 -2.42
C GLU A 20 -4.42 -1.47 -1.13
N ALA A 21 -4.42 -2.13 0.03
CA ALA A 21 -4.37 -1.43 1.31
C ALA A 21 -3.00 -0.76 1.53
N ALA A 22 -1.90 -1.41 1.15
CA ALA A 22 -0.56 -0.82 1.19
C ALA A 22 -0.47 0.45 0.33
N ASN A 23 -1.02 0.41 -0.89
CA ASN A 23 -1.08 1.58 -1.76
C ASN A 23 -1.97 2.68 -1.18
N GLY A 24 -3.05 2.34 -0.48
CA GLY A 24 -3.88 3.29 0.26
C GLY A 24 -3.11 4.01 1.37
N ILE A 25 -2.35 3.27 2.17
CA ILE A 25 -1.50 3.83 3.24
C ILE A 25 -0.44 4.75 2.65
N MET A 26 0.27 4.31 1.60
CA MET A 26 1.32 5.10 0.96
C MET A 26 0.78 6.41 0.35
N LYS A 27 -0.41 6.39 -0.25
CA LYS A 27 -1.06 7.60 -0.81
C LYS A 27 -1.49 8.60 0.26
N ALA A 28 -1.79 8.16 1.48
CA ALA A 28 -2.17 9.03 2.59
C ALA A 28 -0.97 9.81 3.16
N ILE A 29 0.27 9.36 2.90
CA ILE A 29 1.48 10.00 3.42
C ILE A 29 1.80 11.26 2.61
N HIS A 30 1.77 12.41 3.28
CA HIS A 30 2.03 13.72 2.67
C HIS A 30 3.52 13.98 2.42
N ASN A 31 4.40 13.46 3.29
CA ASN A 31 5.85 13.65 3.19
C ASN A 31 6.53 12.29 3.07
N GLU A 32 7.25 12.08 1.98
CA GLU A 32 7.98 10.85 1.73
C GLU A 32 9.46 11.15 1.64
N ILE A 33 10.27 10.42 2.43
CA ILE A 33 11.72 10.52 2.43
C ILE A 33 12.25 9.21 1.86
N VAL A 34 13.05 9.31 0.82
CA VAL A 34 13.61 8.16 0.11
C VAL A 34 15.12 8.20 0.25
N PHE A 35 15.66 7.08 0.72
CA PHE A 35 17.08 6.78 0.72
C PHE A 35 17.35 5.80 -0.43
N ALA A 36 18.55 5.86 -1.02
CA ALA A 36 19.01 5.05 -2.16
C ALA A 36 18.23 3.72 -2.33
N PRO A 37 17.19 3.69 -3.20
CA PRO A 37 16.32 2.54 -3.33
C PRO A 37 17.08 1.45 -4.09
N GLY A 38 17.50 0.40 -3.37
CA GLY A 38 18.24 -0.74 -3.93
C GLY A 38 17.50 -1.57 -4.98
N ASP A 39 16.27 -1.20 -5.32
CA ASP A 39 15.43 -1.85 -6.33
C ASP A 39 15.29 -0.98 -7.60
N ILE A 40 15.48 -1.63 -8.75
CA ILE A 40 15.45 -1.01 -10.07
C ILE A 40 14.03 -0.52 -10.41
N GLU A 41 12.98 -1.24 -10.05
CA GLU A 41 11.60 -0.84 -10.35
C GLU A 41 11.23 0.41 -9.56
N LEU A 42 11.53 0.41 -8.27
CA LEU A 42 11.34 1.55 -7.39
C LEU A 42 12.15 2.78 -7.84
N ALA A 43 13.40 2.60 -8.28
CA ALA A 43 14.22 3.69 -8.82
C ALA A 43 13.63 4.31 -10.09
N LYS A 44 13.04 3.49 -10.99
CA LYS A 44 12.31 3.98 -12.17
C LYS A 44 11.07 4.78 -11.79
N GLU A 45 10.31 4.31 -10.80
CA GLU A 45 9.14 5.02 -10.27
C GLU A 45 9.53 6.40 -9.74
N TYR A 46 10.61 6.49 -8.94
CA TYR A 46 11.07 7.77 -8.39
C TYR A 46 11.68 8.69 -9.46
N SER A 47 12.43 8.17 -10.42
CA SER A 47 12.93 8.95 -11.56
C SER A 47 11.78 9.59 -12.35
N LYS A 48 10.73 8.80 -12.66
CA LYS A 48 9.51 9.31 -13.32
C LYS A 48 8.76 10.33 -12.45
N ARG A 49 8.71 10.11 -11.14
CA ARG A 49 8.09 11.05 -10.19
C ARG A 49 8.87 12.35 -10.09
N LEU A 50 10.19 12.33 -10.23
CA LEU A 50 11.01 13.55 -10.27
C LEU A 50 10.71 14.37 -11.52
N GLY A 51 10.56 13.70 -12.65
CA GLY A 51 10.23 14.31 -13.95
C GLY A 51 11.49 14.59 -14.78
N ASP A 52 11.29 15.26 -15.91
CA ASP A 52 12.33 15.51 -16.90
C ASP A 52 12.83 16.95 -16.84
N THR A 53 14.11 17.11 -17.16
CA THR A 53 14.76 18.39 -17.45
C THR A 53 15.11 18.48 -18.94
N THR A 54 15.24 19.68 -19.47
CA THR A 54 15.65 19.89 -20.86
C THR A 54 17.14 20.15 -20.90
N VAL A 55 17.87 19.35 -21.69
CA VAL A 55 19.31 19.51 -21.90
C VAL A 55 19.56 19.99 -23.32
N ARG A 56 20.34 21.07 -23.43
CA ARG A 56 20.78 21.60 -24.73
C ARG A 56 22.03 20.83 -25.18
N VAL A 57 21.88 20.04 -26.22
CA VAL A 57 22.95 19.25 -26.84
C VAL A 57 23.59 20.05 -27.97
N HIS A 58 24.91 20.16 -27.94
CA HIS A 58 25.69 20.80 -28.99
C HIS A 58 26.20 19.76 -29.97
N ASN A 59 25.76 19.86 -31.22
CA ASN A 59 26.14 19.00 -32.33
C ASN A 59 27.07 19.77 -33.27
N GLN A 60 28.34 19.37 -33.28
CA GLN A 60 29.33 19.90 -34.22
C GLN A 60 29.48 18.95 -35.40
N SER A 61 29.29 19.47 -36.61
CA SER A 61 29.55 18.74 -37.85
C SER A 61 30.75 19.35 -38.55
N LEU A 62 31.73 18.49 -38.87
CA LEU A 62 32.93 18.86 -39.59
C LEU A 62 32.83 18.30 -41.01
N ASN A 63 32.57 19.17 -41.99
CA ASN A 63 32.59 18.79 -43.38
C ASN A 63 34.02 18.82 -43.91
N LYS A 64 34.69 17.65 -43.94
CA LYS A 64 35.96 17.47 -44.65
C LYS A 64 35.67 17.06 -46.10
N GLN A 65 35.64 18.04 -46.99
CA GLN A 65 35.53 17.79 -48.42
C GLN A 65 36.88 17.25 -48.93
N LYS A 66 36.94 15.97 -49.29
CA LYS A 66 38.19 15.24 -49.62
C LYS A 66 39.00 15.83 -50.78
N HIS A 67 38.44 16.72 -51.62
CA HIS A 67 39.05 17.19 -52.87
C HIS A 67 39.08 18.72 -53.04
N ALA A 68 38.81 19.51 -51.99
CA ALA A 68 38.89 20.96 -52.05
C ALA A 68 39.94 21.49 -51.07
N ILE A 69 41.03 22.04 -51.60
CA ILE A 69 42.03 22.78 -50.83
C ILE A 69 41.36 24.06 -50.32
N GLY A 70 40.98 24.08 -49.03
CA GLY A 70 40.62 25.32 -48.32
C GLY A 70 39.19 25.43 -47.77
N ALA A 71 38.27 24.51 -48.04
CA ALA A 71 36.90 24.58 -47.49
C ALA A 71 36.75 23.63 -46.29
N GLN A 72 37.09 24.08 -45.08
CA GLN A 72 36.62 23.47 -43.84
C GLN A 72 35.41 24.26 -43.34
N GLY A 73 34.21 23.76 -43.63
CA GLY A 73 32.98 24.25 -43.01
C GLY A 73 32.76 23.50 -41.69
N GLN A 74 32.90 24.21 -40.57
CA GLN A 74 32.42 23.74 -39.28
C GLN A 74 31.03 24.32 -39.06
N THR A 75 30.03 23.45 -38.90
CA THR A 75 28.67 23.85 -38.57
C THR A 75 28.36 23.38 -37.15
N ASP A 76 28.09 24.34 -36.28
CA ASP A 76 27.63 24.13 -34.92
C ASP A 76 26.10 24.25 -34.89
N SER A 77 25.43 23.26 -34.30
CA SER A 77 23.98 23.22 -34.14
C SER A 77 23.61 22.85 -32.71
N TYR A 78 22.49 23.35 -32.23
CA TYR A 78 22.01 23.07 -30.88
C TYR A 78 20.63 22.43 -30.94
N SER A 79 20.44 21.31 -30.25
CA SER A 79 19.13 20.66 -30.12
C SER A 79 18.77 20.52 -28.65
N GLU A 80 17.53 20.84 -28.30
CA GLU A 80 16.99 20.62 -26.96
C GLU A 80 16.38 19.23 -26.90
N GLN A 81 16.82 18.44 -25.92
CA GLN A 81 16.34 17.06 -25.71
C GLN A 81 15.85 16.89 -24.27
N PRO A 82 14.72 16.19 -24.06
CA PRO A 82 14.26 15.86 -22.72
C PRO A 82 15.15 14.77 -22.11
N ARG A 83 15.54 14.94 -20.86
CA ARG A 83 16.32 13.99 -20.06
C ARG A 83 15.71 13.90 -18.67
N PRO A 84 15.55 12.71 -18.06
CA PRO A 84 15.15 12.59 -16.66
C PRO A 84 16.04 13.44 -15.73
N LEU A 85 15.43 14.14 -14.77
CA LEU A 85 16.17 15.00 -13.84
C LEU A 85 17.23 14.22 -13.05
N LEU A 86 16.89 13.00 -12.66
CA LEU A 86 17.78 11.98 -12.15
C LEU A 86 17.47 10.68 -12.88
N LEU A 87 18.47 10.04 -13.47
CA LEU A 87 18.30 8.73 -14.09
C LEU A 87 17.99 7.68 -13.02
N PRO A 88 17.28 6.58 -13.37
CA PRO A 88 17.03 5.49 -12.42
C PRO A 88 18.32 4.92 -11.81
N GLN A 89 19.41 4.88 -12.59
CA GLN A 89 20.73 4.47 -12.10
C GLN A 89 21.29 5.46 -11.07
N GLU A 90 21.20 6.77 -11.34
CA GLU A 90 21.64 7.83 -10.42
C GLU A 90 20.80 7.87 -9.13
N VAL A 91 19.51 7.50 -9.21
CA VAL A 91 18.65 7.36 -8.02
C VAL A 91 19.09 6.16 -7.17
N ASN A 92 19.44 5.03 -7.79
CA ASN A 92 19.88 3.84 -7.06
C ASN A 92 21.29 4.02 -6.47
N GLU A 93 22.18 4.68 -7.19
CA GLU A 93 23.55 5.00 -6.77
C GLU A 93 23.64 6.30 -5.95
N LEU A 94 22.55 6.69 -5.31
CA LEU A 94 22.51 7.93 -4.52
C LEU A 94 23.51 7.83 -3.36
N PRO A 95 24.42 8.81 -3.20
CA PRO A 95 25.38 8.81 -2.11
C PRO A 95 24.72 8.73 -0.73
N PHE A 96 25.38 8.08 0.23
CA PHE A 96 24.86 7.86 1.59
C PHE A 96 24.53 9.15 2.36
N ASP A 97 25.24 10.24 2.04
CA ASP A 97 25.05 11.56 2.61
C ASP A 97 23.84 12.30 2.02
N LYS A 98 23.17 11.77 0.99
CA LYS A 98 22.05 12.41 0.31
C LYS A 98 20.75 11.62 0.50
N GLN A 99 19.65 12.34 0.38
CA GLN A 99 18.29 11.79 0.42
C GLN A 99 17.37 12.59 -0.49
N LEU A 100 16.32 11.94 -0.99
CA LEU A 100 15.25 12.59 -1.74
C LEU A 100 14.06 12.82 -0.81
N ILE A 101 13.49 14.02 -0.86
CA ILE A 101 12.31 14.39 -0.09
C ILE A 101 11.22 14.82 -1.07
N PHE A 102 10.07 14.16 -0.97
CA PHE A 102 8.86 14.51 -1.68
C PHE A 102 7.86 15.09 -0.69
N VAL A 103 7.54 16.37 -0.87
CA VAL A 103 6.52 17.09 -0.10
C VAL A 103 5.33 17.31 -1.02
N GLN A 104 4.16 16.79 -0.65
CA GLN A 104 2.95 17.05 -1.40
C GLN A 104 2.51 18.50 -1.25
N GLY A 105 1.80 19.03 -2.23
CA GLY A 105 1.29 20.40 -2.18
C GLY A 105 0.28 20.58 -1.04
N ASN A 106 0.31 21.74 -0.41
CA ASN A 106 -0.70 22.17 0.55
C ASN A 106 -1.21 23.57 0.17
N ARG A 107 -2.17 24.13 0.91
CA ARG A 107 -2.75 25.45 0.62
C ARG A 107 -1.73 26.60 0.52
N GLN A 108 -0.56 26.45 1.15
CA GLN A 108 0.47 27.48 1.24
C GLN A 108 1.69 27.20 0.35
N THR A 109 1.91 25.96 -0.05
CA THR A 109 3.17 25.52 -0.69
C THR A 109 2.87 24.56 -1.83
N GLU A 110 3.53 24.77 -2.96
CA GLU A 110 3.48 23.85 -4.09
C GLU A 110 4.20 22.52 -3.76
N PRO A 111 3.87 21.43 -4.47
CA PRO A 111 4.58 20.17 -4.32
C PRO A 111 6.08 20.36 -4.57
N MET A 112 6.90 19.90 -3.64
CA MET A 112 8.35 20.11 -3.69
C MET A 112 9.08 18.77 -3.77
N LYS A 113 10.09 18.74 -4.63
CA LYS A 113 10.98 17.61 -4.85
C LYS A 113 12.39 18.09 -4.53
N ILE A 114 12.94 17.61 -3.42
CA ILE A 114 14.16 18.18 -2.84
C ILE A 114 15.22 17.09 -2.75
N LEU A 115 16.40 17.37 -3.30
CA LEU A 115 17.61 16.63 -2.97
C LEU A 115 18.26 17.27 -1.75
N ALA A 116 18.25 16.57 -0.63
CA ALA A 116 18.74 17.08 0.65
C ALA A 116 19.95 16.28 1.15
N ARG A 117 20.77 16.91 2.00
CA ARG A 117 21.80 16.21 2.76
C ARG A 117 21.17 15.54 3.98
N LYS A 118 21.56 14.29 4.22
CA LYS A 118 21.16 13.53 5.40
C LYS A 118 21.77 14.16 6.64
N ILE A 119 20.97 14.25 7.70
CA ILE A 119 21.43 14.71 9.00
C ILE A 119 22.08 13.52 9.71
N ILE A 120 23.40 13.58 9.90
CA ILE A 120 24.18 12.56 10.60
C ILE A 120 24.51 13.09 12.00
N TYR A 121 23.85 12.54 13.02
CA TYR A 121 23.86 13.10 14.37
C TYR A 121 25.27 13.22 14.99
N PHE A 122 26.20 12.34 14.62
CA PHE A 122 27.57 12.33 15.15
C PHE A 122 28.55 13.17 14.33
N GLU A 123 28.14 13.75 13.20
CA GLU A 123 28.97 14.65 12.41
C GLU A 123 28.62 16.10 12.71
N GLU A 124 27.33 16.39 12.89
CA GLU A 124 26.76 17.70 13.15
C GLU A 124 27.14 18.28 14.52
N GLU A 125 27.67 19.51 14.52
CA GLU A 125 28.11 20.21 15.72
C GLU A 125 26.97 20.45 16.72
N VAL A 126 25.77 20.79 16.22
CA VAL A 126 24.58 21.04 17.04
C VAL A 126 24.20 19.81 17.88
N PHE A 127 24.33 18.61 17.30
CA PHE A 127 24.01 17.36 17.97
C PHE A 127 25.15 16.86 18.85
N LYS A 128 26.42 17.05 18.45
CA LYS A 128 27.59 16.80 19.32
C LYS A 128 27.53 17.61 20.61
N ALA A 129 27.17 18.90 20.53
CA ALA A 129 27.03 19.76 21.70
C ALA A 129 25.95 19.25 22.68
N ARG A 130 24.91 18.57 22.17
CA ARG A 130 23.81 18.02 22.96
C ARG A 130 24.03 16.58 23.42
N GLN A 131 25.04 15.88 22.91
CA GLN A 131 25.31 14.47 23.22
C GLN A 131 25.53 14.22 24.72
N LYS A 132 26.07 15.22 25.44
CA LYS A 132 26.35 15.14 26.88
C LYS A 132 25.20 15.65 27.77
N MET A 133 24.05 15.99 27.20
CA MET A 133 22.89 16.37 28.00
C MET A 133 22.38 15.16 28.78
N THR A 134 22.04 15.36 30.05
CA THR A 134 21.39 14.34 30.86
C THR A 134 20.07 13.95 30.18
N PRO A 135 19.85 12.65 29.87
CA PRO A 135 18.60 12.23 29.27
C PRO A 135 17.43 12.58 30.21
N PRO A 136 16.27 12.98 29.67
CA PRO A 136 15.09 13.21 30.49
C PRO A 136 14.74 11.91 31.25
N PRO A 137 14.21 12.01 32.48
CA PRO A 137 13.79 10.83 33.23
C PRO A 137 12.72 10.10 32.41
N LEU A 138 13.09 8.93 31.86
CA LEU A 138 12.13 8.07 31.20
C LEU A 138 11.24 7.44 32.28
N PRO A 139 9.91 7.52 32.16
CA PRO A 139 9.05 6.72 33.02
C PRO A 139 9.35 5.26 32.71
N VAL A 140 9.84 4.52 33.71
CA VAL A 140 10.04 3.08 33.59
C VAL A 140 8.65 2.46 33.45
N GLY A 141 8.31 2.02 32.24
CA GLY A 141 7.05 1.34 31.99
C GLY A 141 7.07 -0.02 32.68
N ASP A 142 6.15 -0.24 33.61
CA ASP A 142 5.92 -1.58 34.17
C ASP A 142 5.46 -2.51 33.03
N ALA A 143 6.31 -3.48 32.67
CA ALA A 143 6.00 -4.47 31.66
C ALA A 143 4.71 -5.25 31.96
N THR A 144 4.35 -5.38 33.24
CA THR A 144 3.10 -6.01 33.71
C THR A 144 1.84 -5.26 33.32
N LYS A 145 1.92 -3.96 33.01
CA LYS A 145 0.76 -3.15 32.56
C LYS A 145 0.54 -3.24 31.04
N ILE A 146 1.52 -3.72 30.27
CA ILE A 146 1.44 -3.83 28.81
C ILE A 146 0.55 -4.99 28.39
N ASP A 147 0.53 -6.08 29.16
CA ASP A 147 -0.27 -7.28 28.89
C ASP A 147 -1.79 -7.00 28.92
N ALA A 148 -2.21 -5.98 29.68
CA ALA A 148 -3.59 -5.51 29.73
C ALA A 148 -3.99 -4.59 28.56
N LEU A 149 -3.02 -4.08 27.79
CA LEU A 149 -3.24 -3.18 26.64
C LEU A 149 -3.27 -3.92 25.30
N THR A 150 -2.63 -5.09 25.21
CA THR A 150 -2.70 -5.93 24.02
C THR A 150 -3.96 -6.80 24.08
N VAL A 151 -5.04 -6.36 23.44
CA VAL A 151 -6.11 -7.28 23.04
C VAL A 151 -5.57 -8.05 21.84
N PRO A 152 -5.23 -9.35 21.95
CA PRO A 152 -4.91 -10.13 20.77
C PRO A 152 -6.14 -10.08 19.86
N VAL A 153 -5.96 -9.60 18.64
CA VAL A 153 -6.98 -9.77 17.59
C VAL A 153 -7.24 -11.26 17.51
N ARG A 154 -8.37 -11.70 18.05
CA ARG A 154 -8.83 -13.08 17.87
C ARG A 154 -9.00 -13.25 16.37
N THR A 155 -8.05 -13.90 15.73
CA THR A 155 -8.27 -14.50 14.42
C THR A 155 -9.39 -15.50 14.65
N ILE A 156 -10.61 -15.11 14.32
CA ILE A 156 -11.74 -16.02 14.34
C ILE A 156 -11.44 -16.99 13.19
N GLU A 157 -10.83 -18.13 13.50
CA GLU A 157 -10.83 -19.24 12.57
C GLU A 157 -12.30 -19.56 12.30
N ALA A 158 -12.78 -19.18 11.12
CA ALA A 158 -14.07 -19.59 10.65
C ALA A 158 -14.02 -21.11 10.43
N LYS A 159 -14.20 -21.88 11.50
CA LYS A 159 -14.70 -23.25 11.41
C LYS A 159 -16.16 -23.12 11.01
N VAL A 160 -16.38 -22.90 9.71
CA VAL A 160 -17.65 -23.23 9.07
C VAL A 160 -17.78 -24.73 9.24
N ALA A 161 -18.52 -25.15 10.27
CA ALA A 161 -18.99 -26.50 10.37
C ALA A 161 -19.86 -26.73 9.13
N VAL A 162 -19.34 -27.50 8.17
CA VAL A 162 -20.14 -28.06 7.10
C VAL A 162 -21.13 -28.99 7.78
N ALA A 163 -22.32 -28.48 8.06
CA ALA A 163 -23.43 -29.25 8.59
C ALA A 163 -23.76 -30.36 7.56
N ASP A 164 -23.62 -31.59 8.04
CA ASP A 164 -24.13 -32.84 7.48
C ASP A 164 -23.87 -33.13 5.98
N ALA A 165 -22.71 -33.72 5.68
CA ALA A 165 -22.42 -34.39 4.40
C ALA A 165 -23.09 -35.79 4.26
N LYS A 166 -23.95 -36.20 5.19
CA LYS A 166 -24.57 -37.54 5.24
C LYS A 166 -25.77 -37.74 4.28
N PRO A 167 -26.69 -36.77 4.06
CA PRO A 167 -27.77 -36.97 3.08
C PRO A 167 -27.27 -36.93 1.62
N MET A 168 -26.24 -36.12 1.32
CA MET A 168 -25.76 -35.92 -0.06
C MET A 168 -24.99 -37.12 -0.62
N GLN A 169 -24.28 -37.87 0.24
CA GLN A 169 -23.59 -39.11 -0.15
C GLN A 169 -24.55 -40.29 -0.33
N ALA A 170 -25.68 -40.31 0.38
CA ALA A 170 -26.71 -41.33 0.24
C ALA A 170 -27.45 -41.21 -1.10
N GLU A 171 -27.75 -39.98 -1.55
CA GLU A 171 -28.32 -39.72 -2.89
C GLU A 171 -27.34 -40.04 -4.03
N GLN A 172 -26.05 -39.75 -3.87
CA GLN A 172 -25.04 -40.08 -4.90
C GLN A 172 -24.86 -41.59 -5.11
N ARG A 173 -24.92 -42.40 -4.03
CA ARG A 173 -24.85 -43.87 -4.14
C ARG A 173 -26.07 -44.47 -4.81
N GLN A 174 -27.26 -43.94 -4.53
CA GLN A 174 -28.52 -44.35 -5.17
C GLN A 174 -28.52 -44.09 -6.69
N ARG A 175 -27.77 -43.07 -7.14
CA ARG A 175 -27.66 -42.69 -8.56
C ARG A 175 -26.72 -43.59 -9.36
N TRP A 176 -25.74 -44.23 -8.71
CA TRP A 176 -24.71 -45.04 -9.37
C TRP A 176 -25.08 -46.53 -9.47
N ASN A 177 -26.00 -47.03 -8.62
CA ASN A 177 -26.38 -48.45 -8.61
C ASN A 177 -27.89 -48.68 -8.88
N PRO A 178 -28.35 -48.54 -10.14
CA PRO A 178 -29.78 -48.64 -10.49
C PRO A 178 -30.39 -50.05 -10.35
N LYS A 179 -29.60 -51.09 -10.01
CA LYS A 179 -30.10 -52.48 -9.87
C LYS A 179 -30.79 -52.79 -8.53
N GLU A 180 -30.62 -51.97 -7.49
CA GLU A 180 -31.20 -52.24 -6.17
C GLU A 180 -32.64 -51.72 -6.00
N LYS A 181 -33.07 -50.73 -6.79
CA LYS A 181 -34.46 -50.23 -6.75
C LYS A 181 -35.49 -51.18 -7.37
N ALA A 182 -35.09 -52.04 -8.31
CA ALA A 182 -36.02 -52.98 -8.95
C ALA A 182 -36.44 -54.15 -8.03
N ALA A 183 -35.71 -54.40 -6.94
CA ALA A 183 -35.97 -55.51 -6.03
C ALA A 183 -36.94 -55.19 -4.88
N ASN A 184 -37.26 -53.91 -4.64
CA ASN A 184 -38.08 -53.48 -3.49
C ASN A 184 -39.12 -52.42 -3.86
N ALA A 185 -39.79 -52.57 -5.00
CA ALA A 185 -40.96 -51.76 -5.32
C ALA A 185 -42.21 -52.36 -4.64
N VAL A 186 -42.63 -51.76 -3.52
CA VAL A 186 -43.96 -51.93 -2.92
C VAL A 186 -44.80 -50.71 -3.34
N PRO A 187 -46.04 -50.86 -3.85
CA PRO A 187 -46.78 -49.77 -4.48
C PRO A 187 -47.38 -48.76 -3.48
N ASP A 188 -47.38 -47.50 -3.92
CA ASP A 188 -47.86 -46.27 -3.27
C ASP A 188 -49.31 -46.32 -2.76
N GLN A 189 -49.55 -45.72 -1.58
CA GLN A 189 -50.85 -45.20 -1.16
C GLN A 189 -50.75 -43.67 -0.92
N PRO A 190 -51.76 -42.89 -1.33
CA PRO A 190 -51.63 -41.45 -1.55
C PRO A 190 -51.76 -40.58 -0.28
N ASP A 191 -51.04 -39.47 -0.37
CA ASP A 191 -50.80 -38.37 0.57
C ASP A 191 -52.08 -37.64 1.05
N ALA A 192 -52.25 -37.48 2.36
CA ALA A 192 -53.29 -36.66 2.96
C ALA A 192 -52.67 -35.37 3.50
N ALA A 193 -52.98 -34.26 2.82
CA ALA A 193 -52.53 -32.91 3.13
C ALA A 193 -53.01 -32.40 4.50
N GLN A 194 -52.12 -31.73 5.24
CA GLN A 194 -52.47 -30.71 6.25
C GLN A 194 -51.47 -29.53 6.24
N PRO A 195 -51.91 -28.29 6.57
CA PRO A 195 -51.35 -27.04 6.03
C PRO A 195 -50.38 -26.29 6.95
N VAL A 196 -49.71 -25.31 6.36
CA VAL A 196 -48.69 -24.39 6.91
C VAL A 196 -49.30 -23.36 7.87
N GLU A 197 -48.76 -23.26 9.10
CA GLU A 197 -49.03 -22.15 10.04
C GLU A 197 -48.03 -21.01 9.82
N VAL A 198 -48.54 -19.78 9.70
CA VAL A 198 -47.79 -18.51 9.56
C VAL A 198 -48.08 -17.68 10.80
N GLU A 199 -47.05 -17.33 11.57
CA GLU A 199 -47.14 -16.42 12.73
C GLU A 199 -47.22 -14.95 12.26
N PRO A 200 -48.03 -14.09 12.92
CA PRO A 200 -48.16 -12.67 12.56
C PRO A 200 -47.14 -11.74 13.25
N ASP A 201 -46.70 -10.71 12.51
CA ASP A 201 -45.81 -9.62 12.95
C ASP A 201 -46.41 -8.75 14.10
N PRO A 202 -45.59 -8.20 15.02
CA PRO A 202 -46.05 -7.31 16.08
C PRO A 202 -46.16 -5.82 15.66
N GLU A 203 -47.24 -5.17 16.09
CA GLU A 203 -47.56 -3.74 15.91
C GLU A 203 -46.69 -2.77 16.76
N PRO A 204 -46.53 -1.49 16.35
CA PRO A 204 -45.64 -0.52 16.99
C PRO A 204 -46.25 0.18 18.22
N VAL A 205 -45.40 0.38 19.25
CA VAL A 205 -45.74 0.98 20.55
C VAL A 205 -45.85 2.51 20.45
N GLN A 206 -46.95 3.08 20.94
CA GLN A 206 -47.22 4.53 21.02
C GLN A 206 -46.46 5.20 22.17
N ALA A 207 -46.06 6.45 21.94
CA ALA A 207 -45.43 7.36 22.90
C ALA A 207 -46.49 8.16 23.67
N ASP A 208 -46.47 8.09 25.00
CA ASP A 208 -47.21 9.01 25.88
C ASP A 208 -46.26 10.12 26.35
N ASP A 209 -46.58 11.35 25.97
CA ASP A 209 -45.92 12.59 26.40
C ASP A 209 -46.67 13.19 27.60
N THR A 210 -45.89 13.78 28.49
CA THR A 210 -46.24 14.14 29.87
C THR A 210 -47.01 15.46 29.93
N SER A 211 -48.04 15.54 30.79
CA SER A 211 -48.74 16.77 31.14
C SER A 211 -48.10 17.46 32.36
N GLU A 212 -47.71 18.72 32.21
CA GLU A 212 -47.30 19.62 33.29
C GLU A 212 -48.51 20.12 34.11
N PRO A 213 -48.35 20.39 35.42
CA PRO A 213 -49.27 21.24 36.17
C PRO A 213 -48.65 22.59 36.56
N MET A 214 -49.39 23.66 36.25
CA MET A 214 -49.39 25.05 36.77
C MET A 214 -48.09 25.86 36.84
#